data_AF-A0A972M409-F1
#
_entry.id   AF-A0A972M409-F1
#
_cell.length_a   1.000
_cell.length_b   1.000
_cell.length_c   1.000
_cell.angle_alpha   90.00
_cell.angle_beta   90.00
_cell.angle_gamma   90.00
#
_symmetry.space_group_name_H-M   'P 1'
#
loop_
_entity.id
_entity.type
_entity.pdbx_description
1 polymer ?
#
loop_
_entity_poly.entity_id
_entity_poly.type
_entity_poly.pdbx_seq_one_letter_code
_entity_poly.pdbx_strand_id
1 'polypeptide(L)'
;MEKNLKDLLEELDKNFTSPFDLDKFYPQIVEVISLVQEKENLSEEEKILLRKLIHKLSRFEEVVNTLAQSVLHNFKFEGRI
;
A
#
# COMPACT_ATOMS: atom_id res chain seq x y z
N MET A 1 6.72 -20.10 0.59
CA MET A 1 7.26 -19.11 1.52
C MET A 1 6.35 -17.91 1.42
N GLU A 2 5.59 -17.59 2.47
CA GLU A 2 4.92 -16.29 2.56
C GLU A 2 6.00 -15.21 2.55
N LYS A 3 5.87 -14.23 1.64
CA LYS A 3 6.77 -13.08 1.66
C LYS A 3 6.39 -12.21 2.85
N ASN A 4 7.38 -11.76 3.62
CA ASN A 4 7.12 -10.85 4.75
C ASN A 4 6.69 -9.49 4.19
N LEU A 5 5.77 -8.80 4.86
CA LEU A 5 5.28 -7.46 4.49
C LEU A 5 6.43 -6.50 4.13
N LYS A 6 7.51 -6.52 4.90
CA LYS A 6 8.70 -5.71 4.63
C LYS A 6 9.33 -6.02 3.26
N ASP A 7 9.44 -7.29 2.90
CA ASP A 7 10.05 -7.71 1.63
C ASP A 7 9.22 -7.25 0.43
N LEU A 8 7.88 -7.34 0.54
CA LEU A 8 6.96 -6.86 -0.48
C LEU A 8 7.04 -5.33 -0.64
N LEU A 9 7.09 -4.61 0.48
CA LEU A 9 7.26 -3.16 0.49
C LEU A 9 8.59 -2.73 -0.13
N GLU A 10 9.67 -3.45 0.13
CA GLU A 10 10.98 -3.20 -0.50
C GLU A 10 10.99 -3.53 -2.00
N GLU A 11 10.38 -4.64 -2.41
CA GLU A 11 10.23 -4.99 -3.83
C GLU A 11 9.45 -3.91 -4.58
N LEU A 12 8.34 -3.43 -4.01
CA LEU A 12 7.57 -2.34 -4.58
C LEU A 12 8.36 -1.03 -4.58
N ASP A 13 9.11 -0.69 -3.51
CA ASP A 13 9.89 0.55 -3.52
C ASP A 13 10.97 0.55 -4.62
N LYS A 14 11.61 -0.60 -4.86
CA LYS A 14 12.67 -0.76 -5.88
C LYS A 14 12.13 -0.85 -7.30
N ASN A 15 11.04 -1.59 -7.52
CA ASN A 15 10.60 -1.97 -8.85
C ASN A 15 9.38 -1.18 -9.36
N PHE A 16 8.52 -0.68 -8.46
CA PHE A 16 7.39 0.16 -8.84
C PHE A 16 7.87 1.60 -9.02
N THR A 17 8.38 1.88 -10.22
CA THR A 17 8.98 3.18 -10.59
C THR A 17 8.08 4.00 -11.49
N SER A 18 7.13 3.37 -12.17
CA SER A 18 6.27 3.99 -13.17
C SER A 18 4.80 3.62 -12.98
N PRO A 19 3.85 4.55 -13.27
CA PRO A 19 2.42 4.24 -13.36
C PRO A 19 2.10 3.05 -14.26
N PHE A 20 2.83 2.90 -15.36
CA PHE A 20 2.58 1.85 -16.34
C PHE A 20 2.88 0.45 -15.79
N ASP A 21 3.59 0.36 -14.67
CA ASP A 21 3.84 -0.91 -14.00
C ASP A 21 2.69 -1.32 -13.07
N LEU A 22 1.62 -0.52 -12.95
CA LEU A 22 0.53 -0.78 -12.03
C LEU A 22 -0.08 -2.16 -12.24
N ASP A 23 -0.44 -2.54 -13.48
CA ASP A 23 -1.06 -3.84 -13.75
C ASP A 23 -0.15 -5.01 -13.32
N LYS A 24 1.16 -4.82 -13.43
CA LYS A 24 2.17 -5.81 -13.02
C LYS A 24 2.26 -5.92 -11.50
N PHE A 25 2.22 -4.79 -10.79
CA PHE A 25 2.41 -4.73 -9.34
C PHE A 25 1.11 -4.69 -8.54
N TYR A 26 -0.05 -4.59 -9.18
CA TYR A 26 -1.36 -4.54 -8.54
C TYR A 26 -1.60 -5.71 -7.59
N PRO A 27 -1.30 -6.98 -7.96
CA PRO A 27 -1.45 -8.10 -7.03
C PRO A 27 -0.61 -7.94 -5.75
N GLN A 28 0.62 -7.44 -5.88
CA GLN A 28 1.52 -7.21 -4.75
C GLN A 28 1.04 -6.04 -3.88
N ILE A 29 0.46 -4.99 -4.49
CA ILE A 29 -0.13 -3.86 -3.76
C ILE A 29 -1.33 -4.34 -2.93
N VAL A 30 -2.18 -5.19 -3.49
CA VAL A 30 -3.33 -5.79 -2.78
C VAL A 30 -2.85 -6.68 -1.62
N GLU A 31 -1.81 -7.47 -1.83
CA GLU A 31 -1.19 -8.30 -0.79
C GLU A 31 -0.64 -7.44 0.36
N VAL A 32 0.10 -6.38 0.04
CA VAL A 32 0.61 -5.42 1.04
C VAL A 32 -0.53 -4.79 1.85
N ILE A 33 -1.63 -4.38 1.21
CA ILE A 33 -2.78 -3.81 1.91
C ILE A 33 -3.39 -4.82 2.87
N SER A 34 -3.56 -6.08 2.42
CA SER A 34 -4.13 -7.15 3.25
C SER A 34 -3.25 -7.42 4.47
N LEU A 35 -1.94 -7.55 4.27
CA LEU A 35 -0.98 -7.76 5.35
C LEU A 35 -0.91 -6.58 6.32
N VAL A 36 -1.03 -5.33 5.83
CA VAL A 36 -1.10 -4.15 6.70
C VAL A 36 -2.37 -4.15 7.55
N GLN A 37 -3.50 -4.62 7.03
CA GLN A 37 -4.76 -4.70 7.76
C GLN A 37 -4.75 -5.78 8.85
N GLU A 38 -4.09 -6.90 8.59
CA GLU A 38 -3.97 -8.00 9.56
C GLU A 38 -2.96 -7.70 10.68
N LYS A 39 -2.06 -6.75 10.47
CA LYS A 39 -0.95 -6.47 11.38
C LYS A 39 -1.30 -5.34 12.36
N GLU A 40 -1.36 -5.68 13.66
CA GLU A 40 -1.67 -4.71 14.72
C GLU A 40 -0.66 -3.55 14.82
N ASN A 41 0.61 -3.82 14.53
CA ASN A 41 1.67 -2.81 14.58
C ASN A 41 2.68 -2.96 13.44
N LEU A 42 2.91 -1.87 12.73
CA LEU A 42 3.98 -1.73 11.75
C LEU A 42 5.25 -1.20 12.44
N SER A 43 6.41 -1.72 12.04
CA SER A 43 7.70 -1.12 12.35
C SER A 43 7.85 0.25 11.69
N GLU A 44 8.75 1.10 12.20
CA GLU A 44 9.00 2.43 11.61
C GLU A 44 9.47 2.35 10.15
N GLU A 45 10.25 1.32 9.82
CA GLU A 45 10.71 1.08 8.44
C GLU A 45 9.56 0.70 7.51
N GLU A 46 8.67 -0.20 7.94
CA GLU A 46 7.47 -0.56 7.19
C GLU A 46 6.55 0.66 7.01
N LYS A 47 6.39 1.51 8.03
CA LYS A 47 5.63 2.76 7.92
C LYS A 47 6.25 3.71 6.89
N ILE A 48 7.58 3.83 6.85
CA ILE A 48 8.28 4.66 5.86
C ILE A 48 8.04 4.13 4.45
N LEU A 49 8.22 2.83 4.22
CA LEU A 49 8.02 2.21 2.91
C LEU A 49 6.55 2.29 2.46
N LEU A 50 5.61 2.04 3.37
CA LEU A 50 4.18 2.15 3.08
C LEU A 50 3.79 3.59 2.70
N ARG A 51 4.31 4.60 3.41
CA ARG A 51 4.09 6.01 3.05
C ARG A 51 4.64 6.34 1.66
N LYS A 52 5.82 5.85 1.31
CA LYS A 52 6.37 6.02 -0.05
C LYS A 52 5.48 5.37 -1.10
N LEU A 53 5.01 4.15 -0.85
CA LEU A 53 4.12 3.44 -1.76
C LEU A 53 2.81 4.21 -1.97
N ILE A 54 2.16 4.65 -0.89
CA ILE A 54 0.95 5.49 -0.95
C ILE A 54 1.24 6.77 -1.72
N HIS A 55 2.39 7.43 -1.49
CA HIS A 55 2.76 8.63 -2.23
C HIS A 55 2.94 8.36 -3.73
N LYS A 56 3.59 7.25 -4.12
CA LYS A 56 3.70 6.85 -5.53
C LYS A 56 2.33 6.60 -6.14
N LEU A 57 1.47 5.84 -5.45
CA LEU A 57 0.09 5.57 -5.87
C LEU A 57 -0.74 6.86 -5.96
N SER A 58 -0.47 7.82 -5.07
CA SER A 58 -1.16 9.11 -5.02
C SER A 58 -0.99 9.97 -6.27
N ARG A 59 0.10 9.74 -7.02
CA ARG A 59 0.35 10.42 -8.30
C ARG A 59 -0.50 9.87 -9.45
N PHE A 60 -1.30 8.85 -9.21
CA PHE A 60 -2.20 8.23 -10.17
C PHE A 60 -3.64 8.48 -9.73
N GLU A 61 -4.24 9.60 -10.16
CA GLU A 61 -5.60 10.02 -9.74
C GLU A 61 -6.67 8.91 -9.86
N GLU A 62 -6.57 8.03 -10.86
CA GLU A 62 -7.50 6.90 -11.04
C GLU A 62 -7.29 5.76 -10.04
N VAL A 63 -6.04 5.49 -9.66
CA VAL A 63 -5.68 4.44 -8.70
C VAL A 63 -6.04 4.88 -7.29
N VAL A 64 -5.83 6.17 -6.98
CA VAL A 64 -6.26 6.77 -5.71
C VAL A 64 -7.77 6.69 -5.58
N ASN A 65 -8.55 7.07 -6.59
CA ASN A 65 -10.00 7.01 -6.45
C ASN A 65 -10.50 5.58 -6.22
N THR A 66 -9.89 4.58 -6.87
CA THR A 66 -10.29 3.17 -6.73
C THR A 66 -9.82 2.54 -5.40
N LEU A 67 -8.56 2.77 -5.01
CA LEU A 67 -8.00 2.28 -3.75
C LEU A 67 -8.52 3.08 -2.55
N ALA A 68 -8.62 4.41 -2.64
CA ALA A 68 -9.13 5.24 -1.55
C ALA A 68 -10.61 4.95 -1.29
N GLN A 69 -11.43 4.65 -2.29
CA GLN A 69 -12.80 4.19 -1.99
C GLN A 69 -12.80 2.82 -1.28
N SER A 70 -11.93 1.89 -1.66
CA SER A 70 -11.83 0.57 -1.02
C SER A 70 -11.22 0.63 0.39
N VAL A 71 -10.27 1.55 0.62
CA VAL A 71 -9.57 1.75 1.88
C VAL A 71 -10.35 2.66 2.82
N LEU A 72 -10.92 3.80 2.38
CA LEU A 72 -11.72 4.69 3.23
C LEU A 72 -13.05 4.06 3.67
N HIS A 73 -13.62 3.16 2.88
CA HIS A 73 -14.82 2.42 3.31
C HIS A 73 -14.52 1.46 4.48
N ASN A 74 -13.28 0.96 4.58
CA ASN A 74 -12.83 0.07 5.67
C ASN A 74 -12.04 0.79 6.78
N PHE A 75 -11.42 1.91 6.46
CA PHE A 75 -10.79 2.85 7.38
C PHE A 75 -11.72 4.04 7.59
N LYS A 76 -12.89 3.80 8.21
CA LYS A 76 -13.42 4.81 9.14
C LYS A 76 -12.43 4.88 10.29
N PHE A 77 -11.36 5.65 10.08
CA PHE A 77 -10.50 6.12 11.16
C PHE A 77 -11.45 6.63 12.24
N GLU A 78 -11.37 6.03 13.42
CA GLU A 78 -11.99 6.51 14.65
C GLU A 78 -11.37 7.85 15.08
N GLY A 79 -11.40 8.84 14.19
CA GLY A 79 -11.19 10.24 14.52
C GLY A 79 -12.52 10.80 14.98
N ARG A 80 -12.85 10.61 16.27
CA ARG A 80 -13.82 11.46 16.94
C ARG A 80 -13.33 12.91 16.80
N ILE A 81 -14.11 13.73 16.11
CA ILE A 81 -14.09 15.19 16.27
C ILE A 81 -14.70 15.51 17.64
#